data_AF-A0A453H232-F1
#
_entry.id   AF-A0A453H232-F1
#
_cell.length_a   1.000
_cell.length_b   1.000
_cell.length_c   1.000
_cell.angle_alpha   90.00
_cell.angle_beta   90.00
_cell.angle_gamma   90.00
#
_symmetry.space_group_name_H-M   'P 1'
#
loop_
_entity.id
_entity.type
_entity.pdbx_description
1 polymer ?
#
loop_
_entity_poly.entity_id
_entity_poly.type
_entity_poly.pdbx_seq_one_letter_code
_entity_poly.pdbx_strand_id
1 'polypeptide(L)'
;MKWVTSLAPEPKDMYWSNLWLPYKQLWIRRIATLLGSIVFMFIFLVPVTFIQGLTQLEQLQQRLPFLKGLLKGKIMTQLVTGYLPSVILQIFLYTVPPTMMMFATLEGPISHSERKKSACCKVLYFTIWNVFFVNVLSGSAINQLNALSRPKDIPMELARAIPLQATFFTTYVLTSGWASLSSEVMQLFGLIWNFVRKYILRMKEDSDFILSFPYHTELPKVLLFGLLGFTCSVLAPLILPFLLLYFFLAYIVYRNQFINVYCTRYDTGGLYWPIAYNATIFSLVLTQIICLGVFGLKESPVAAGFTVPLIIITLLFNQY
;
A
#
# COMPACT_ATOMS: atom_id res chain seq x y z
N MET A 1 24.37 21.96 25.84
CA MET A 1 22.98 21.53 25.59
C MET A 1 22.43 22.36 24.45
N LYS A 2 21.88 21.75 23.40
CA LYS A 2 21.17 22.49 22.34
C LYS A 2 19.69 22.50 22.73
N TRP A 3 19.12 23.68 22.93
CA TRP A 3 17.69 23.85 23.18
C TRP A 3 16.95 23.66 21.85
N VAL A 4 16.38 22.48 21.65
CA VAL A 4 15.56 22.19 20.47
C VAL A 4 14.11 22.47 20.85
N THR A 5 13.48 23.41 20.16
CA THR A 5 12.07 23.77 20.35
C THR A 5 11.22 23.15 19.25
N SER A 6 10.08 22.57 19.62
CA SER A 6 9.05 22.10 18.69
C SER A 6 7.70 22.65 19.11
N LEU A 7 6.76 22.77 18.17
CA LEU A 7 5.38 23.11 18.49
C LEU A 7 4.79 22.04 19.41
N ALA A 8 4.19 22.48 20.52
CA ALA A 8 3.55 21.57 21.45
C ALA A 8 2.26 21.02 20.82
N PRO A 9 2.06 19.70 20.81
CA PRO A 9 0.81 19.10 20.35
C PRO A 9 -0.31 19.38 21.36
N GLU A 10 -1.56 19.14 20.95
CA GLU A 10 -2.70 19.19 21.86
C GLU A 10 -2.51 18.23 23.04
N PRO A 11 -3.01 18.55 24.26
CA PRO A 11 -2.82 17.68 25.44
C PRO A 11 -3.34 16.25 25.25
N LYS A 12 -4.40 16.07 24.44
CA LYS A 12 -4.97 14.77 24.09
C LYS A 12 -4.15 13.99 23.06
N ASP A 13 -3.34 14.69 22.26
CA ASP A 13 -2.46 14.11 21.25
C ASP A 13 -1.07 13.77 21.83
N MET A 14 -0.72 14.29 23.00
CA MET A 14 0.59 14.05 23.59
C MET A 14 0.74 12.63 24.12
N TYR A 15 1.84 11.97 23.72
CA TYR A 15 2.18 10.62 24.15
C TYR A 15 3.16 10.65 25.32
N TRP A 16 2.61 10.73 26.53
CA TRP A 16 3.34 10.94 27.78
C TRP A 16 4.49 9.95 28.03
N SER A 17 4.32 8.67 27.66
CA SER A 17 5.33 7.64 27.90
C SER A 17 6.67 7.89 27.17
N ASN A 18 6.66 8.63 26.06
CA ASN A 18 7.88 8.88 25.26
C ASN A 18 8.61 10.18 25.63
N LEU A 19 8.03 11.03 26.50
CA LEU A 19 8.63 12.33 26.84
C LEU A 19 9.97 12.22 27.59
N TRP A 20 10.19 11.11 28.28
CA TRP A 20 11.35 10.87 29.14
C TRP A 20 12.57 10.34 28.37
N LEU A 21 12.46 10.18 27.05
CA LEU A 21 13.50 9.59 26.22
C LEU A 21 14.66 10.56 25.97
N PRO A 22 15.92 10.13 26.16
CA PRO A 22 17.07 10.98 25.89
C PRO A 22 17.22 11.22 24.38
N TYR A 23 17.46 12.48 24.00
CA TYR A 23 17.53 12.91 22.59
C TYR A 23 18.55 12.11 21.76
N LYS A 24 19.69 11.73 22.36
CA LYS A 24 20.71 10.90 21.69
C LYS A 24 20.19 9.52 21.27
N GLN A 25 19.29 8.93 22.07
CA GLN A 25 18.72 7.62 21.79
C GLN A 25 17.64 7.69 20.70
N LEU A 26 16.94 8.82 20.54
CA LEU A 26 15.91 8.99 19.51
C LEU A 26 16.46 8.75 18.10
N TRP A 27 17.66 9.27 17.79
CA TRP A 27 18.26 9.09 16.47
C TRP A 27 18.61 7.61 16.20
N ILE A 28 19.18 6.92 17.18
CA ILE A 28 19.50 5.48 17.10
C ILE A 28 18.23 4.66 16.91
N ARG A 29 17.16 4.97 17.66
CA ARG A 29 15.87 4.27 17.55
C ARG A 29 15.24 4.48 16.17
N ARG A 30 15.27 5.71 15.63
CA ARG A 30 14.77 6.01 14.28
C ARG A 30 15.54 5.24 13.19
N ILE A 31 16.85 5.11 13.32
CA ILE A 31 17.65 4.31 12.38
C ILE A 31 17.32 2.82 12.53
N ALA A 32 17.24 2.31 13.76
CA ALA A 32 16.92 0.92 14.03
C ALA A 32 15.52 0.52 13.51
N THR A 33 14.51 1.38 13.68
CA THR A 33 13.15 1.13 13.17
C THR A 33 13.07 1.25 11.66
N LEU A 34 13.84 2.16 11.04
CA LEU A 34 13.96 2.26 9.60
C LEU A 34 14.61 0.98 9.03
N LEU A 35 15.73 0.53 9.60
CA LEU A 35 16.39 -0.73 9.23
C LEU A 35 15.47 -1.92 9.43
N GLY A 36 14.77 -1.99 10.57
CA GLY A 36 13.79 -3.05 10.86
C GLY A 36 12.65 -3.08 9.84
N SER A 37 12.17 -1.91 9.41
CA SER A 37 11.13 -1.79 8.38
C SER A 37 11.63 -2.26 7.00
N ILE A 38 12.89 -1.97 6.66
CA ILE A 38 13.53 -2.45 5.42
C ILE A 38 13.72 -3.97 5.45
N VAL A 39 14.23 -4.52 6.55
CA VAL A 39 14.38 -5.98 6.70
C VAL A 39 13.03 -6.68 6.62
N PHE A 40 12.01 -6.12 7.28
CA PHE A 40 10.64 -6.64 7.19
C PHE A 40 10.09 -6.59 5.76
N MET A 41 10.40 -5.53 5.01
CA MET A 41 10.06 -5.42 3.59
C MET A 41 10.71 -6.54 2.75
N PHE A 42 11.97 -6.89 3.00
CA PHE A 42 12.65 -7.99 2.31
C PHE A 42 12.13 -9.37 2.69
N ILE A 43 11.81 -9.60 3.97
CA ILE A 43 11.19 -10.87 4.42
C ILE A 43 9.86 -11.10 3.71
N PHE A 44 9.12 -10.03 3.43
CA PHE A 44 7.84 -10.10 2.74
C PHE A 44 7.93 -10.40 1.23
N LEU A 45 9.14 -10.46 0.66
CA LEU A 45 9.32 -10.95 -0.71
C LEU A 45 8.94 -12.44 -0.84
N VAL A 46 9.21 -13.24 0.19
CA VAL A 46 8.93 -14.69 0.19
C VAL A 46 7.43 -14.99 -0.03
N PRO A 47 6.48 -14.44 0.75
CA PRO A 47 5.08 -14.70 0.51
C PRO A 47 4.59 -14.12 -0.82
N VAL A 48 5.09 -12.94 -1.24
CA VAL A 48 4.66 -12.31 -2.50
C VAL A 48 5.11 -13.13 -3.72
N THR A 49 6.37 -13.56 -3.75
CA THR A 49 6.91 -14.42 -4.82
C THR A 49 6.20 -15.78 -4.85
N PHE A 50 5.85 -16.35 -3.69
CA PHE A 50 5.04 -17.56 -3.59
C PHE A 50 3.65 -17.36 -4.21
N ILE A 51 2.96 -16.27 -3.87
CA ILE A 51 1.65 -15.90 -4.44
C ILE A 51 1.76 -15.74 -5.96
N GLN A 52 2.80 -15.06 -6.44
CA GLN A 52 3.03 -14.87 -7.87
C GLN A 52 3.27 -16.22 -8.56
N GLY A 53 4.03 -17.13 -7.96
CA GLY A 53 4.20 -18.49 -8.46
C GLY A 53 2.87 -19.27 -8.57
N LEU A 54 1.91 -19.03 -7.67
CA LEU A 54 0.56 -19.62 -7.75
C LEU A 54 -0.26 -19.08 -8.92
N THR A 55 -0.03 -17.84 -9.36
CA THR A 55 -0.74 -17.25 -10.51
C THR A 55 -0.37 -17.95 -11.84
N GLN A 56 0.84 -18.51 -11.95
CA GLN A 56 1.33 -19.26 -13.12
C GLN A 56 1.14 -20.77 -12.94
N LEU A 57 -0.10 -21.15 -12.70
CA LEU A 57 -0.49 -22.51 -12.34
C LEU A 57 -0.20 -23.54 -13.45
N GLU A 58 -0.17 -23.13 -14.73
CA GLU A 58 0.22 -24.00 -15.84
C GLU A 58 1.69 -24.43 -15.78
N GLN A 59 2.60 -23.51 -15.43
CA GLN A 59 4.03 -23.82 -15.24
C GLN A 59 4.24 -24.65 -13.96
N LEU A 60 3.45 -24.37 -12.92
CA LEU A 60 3.49 -25.11 -11.66
C LEU A 60 2.96 -26.55 -11.82
N GLN A 61 1.92 -26.74 -12.63
CA GLN A 61 1.29 -28.04 -12.93
C GLN A 61 2.20 -28.94 -13.78
N GLN A 62 3.12 -28.36 -14.55
CA GLN A 62 4.19 -29.10 -15.23
C GLN A 62 5.30 -29.54 -14.26
N ARG A 63 5.64 -28.74 -13.24
CA ARG A 63 6.70 -29.06 -12.26
C ARG A 63 6.24 -29.92 -11.08
N LEU A 64 4.98 -29.85 -10.68
CA LEU A 64 4.43 -30.57 -9.53
C LEU A 64 3.17 -31.38 -9.92
N PRO A 65 3.31 -32.70 -10.19
CA PRO A 65 2.20 -33.54 -10.64
C PRO A 65 1.09 -33.71 -9.58
N PHE A 66 1.36 -33.44 -8.30
CA PHE A 66 0.37 -33.48 -7.21
C PHE A 66 -0.80 -32.50 -7.40
N LEU A 67 -0.57 -31.34 -8.04
CA LEU A 67 -1.62 -30.35 -8.32
C LEU A 67 -2.61 -30.80 -9.40
N LYS A 68 -2.22 -31.71 -10.31
CA LYS A 68 -3.15 -32.26 -11.33
C LYS A 68 -4.33 -33.04 -10.71
N GLY A 69 -4.15 -33.60 -9.51
CA GLY A 69 -5.20 -34.36 -8.82
C GLY A 69 -6.30 -33.49 -8.21
N LEU A 70 -5.94 -32.29 -7.71
CA LEU A 70 -6.85 -31.36 -7.04
C LEU A 70 -7.61 -30.43 -8.01
N LEU A 71 -7.07 -30.19 -9.21
CA LEU A 71 -7.61 -29.22 -10.18
C LEU A 71 -8.39 -29.87 -11.35
N LYS A 72 -9.26 -30.84 -11.08
CA LYS A 72 -10.07 -31.50 -12.14
C LYS A 72 -11.23 -30.65 -12.70
N GLY A 73 -11.59 -29.54 -12.05
CA GLY A 73 -12.70 -28.66 -12.48
C GLY A 73 -12.23 -27.37 -13.16
N LYS A 74 -12.80 -27.04 -14.34
CA LYS A 74 -12.55 -25.79 -15.08
C LYS A 74 -12.92 -24.53 -14.28
N ILE A 75 -13.88 -24.63 -13.37
CA ILE A 75 -14.30 -23.53 -12.47
C ILE A 75 -13.34 -23.39 -11.29
N MET A 76 -12.88 -24.51 -10.72
CA MET A 76 -11.93 -24.52 -9.59
C MET A 76 -10.56 -23.98 -10.02
N THR A 77 -10.10 -24.35 -11.21
CA THR A 77 -8.89 -23.78 -11.82
C THR A 77 -8.98 -22.26 -11.95
N GLN A 78 -10.06 -21.73 -12.52
CA GLN A 78 -10.24 -20.28 -12.68
C GLN A 78 -10.32 -19.49 -11.37
N LEU A 79 -10.97 -20.04 -10.34
CA LEU A 79 -11.02 -19.42 -9.00
C LEU A 79 -9.66 -19.41 -8.31
N VAL A 80 -8.93 -20.52 -8.40
CA VAL A 80 -7.61 -20.68 -7.78
C VAL A 80 -6.55 -19.84 -8.49
N THR A 81 -6.62 -19.68 -9.82
CA THR A 81 -5.66 -18.88 -10.59
C THR A 81 -5.90 -17.38 -10.47
N GLY A 82 -7.18 -16.95 -10.40
CA GLY A 82 -7.54 -15.52 -10.51
C GLY A 82 -7.79 -14.81 -9.19
N TYR A 83 -8.48 -15.47 -8.25
CA TYR A 83 -9.00 -14.82 -7.03
C TYR A 83 -8.17 -15.17 -5.79
N LEU A 84 -7.79 -16.43 -5.65
CA LEU A 84 -7.02 -16.93 -4.50
C LEU A 84 -5.72 -16.14 -4.23
N PRO A 85 -4.91 -15.78 -5.25
CA PRO A 85 -3.68 -15.02 -5.03
C PRO A 85 -3.94 -13.64 -4.42
N SER A 86 -5.02 -12.97 -4.84
CA SER A 86 -5.43 -11.67 -4.29
C SER A 86 -5.88 -11.79 -2.84
N VAL A 87 -6.64 -12.83 -2.50
CA VAL A 87 -7.11 -13.04 -1.12
C VAL A 87 -5.94 -13.37 -0.18
N ILE A 88 -5.05 -14.26 -0.61
CA ILE A 88 -3.85 -14.61 0.18
C ILE A 88 -2.99 -13.36 0.41
N LEU A 89 -2.77 -12.54 -0.63
CA LEU A 89 -2.04 -11.28 -0.49
C LEU A 89 -2.73 -10.35 0.51
N GLN A 90 -4.06 -10.25 0.46
CA GLN A 90 -4.83 -9.40 1.37
C GLN A 90 -4.70 -9.84 2.84
N ILE A 91 -4.70 -11.15 3.10
CA ILE A 91 -4.48 -11.70 4.45
C ILE A 91 -3.08 -11.32 4.95
N PHE A 92 -2.05 -11.48 4.12
CA PHE A 92 -0.69 -11.09 4.47
C PHE A 92 -0.59 -9.57 4.72
N LEU A 93 -1.16 -8.74 3.84
CA LEU A 93 -1.15 -7.29 3.97
C LEU A 93 -1.88 -6.80 5.23
N TYR A 94 -2.86 -7.55 5.75
CA TYR A 94 -3.52 -7.21 7.01
C TYR A 94 -2.56 -7.19 8.22
N THR A 95 -1.46 -7.96 8.15
CA THR A 95 -0.44 -8.01 9.22
C THR A 95 0.52 -6.83 9.18
N VAL A 96 0.55 -6.07 8.08
CA VAL A 96 1.55 -5.00 7.85
C VAL A 96 1.27 -3.74 8.68
N PRO A 97 0.04 -3.16 8.70
CA PRO A 97 -0.21 -2.00 9.52
C PRO A 97 0.08 -2.15 11.03
N PRO A 98 -0.29 -3.26 11.71
CA PRO A 98 0.00 -3.39 13.13
C PRO A 98 1.50 -3.50 13.42
N THR A 99 2.27 -4.18 12.57
CA THR A 99 3.73 -4.27 12.69
C THR A 99 4.41 -2.91 12.45
N MET A 100 3.99 -2.17 11.43
CA MET A 100 4.51 -0.81 11.18
C MET A 100 4.12 0.18 12.27
N MET A 101 2.94 0.03 12.87
CA MET A 101 2.52 0.81 14.02
C MET A 101 3.35 0.48 15.27
N MET A 102 3.79 -0.77 15.43
CA MET A 102 4.77 -1.16 16.47
C MET A 102 6.14 -0.55 16.21
N PHE A 103 6.65 -0.56 14.97
CA PHE A 103 7.90 0.14 14.67
C PHE A 103 7.80 1.65 14.91
N ALA A 104 6.66 2.26 14.58
CA ALA A 104 6.43 3.67 14.86
C ALA A 104 6.32 3.99 16.37
N THR A 105 5.94 3.04 17.24
CA THR A 105 5.99 3.26 18.70
C THR A 105 7.42 3.31 19.20
N LEU A 106 8.24 2.40 18.68
CA LEU A 106 9.64 2.23 19.07
C LEU A 106 10.51 3.43 18.66
N GLU A 107 10.06 4.25 17.70
CA GLU A 107 10.74 5.50 17.32
C GLU A 107 10.77 6.55 18.42
N GLY A 108 9.88 6.45 19.41
CA GLY A 108 9.74 7.46 20.44
C GLY A 108 9.08 8.78 19.97
N PRO A 109 8.01 8.79 19.15
CA PRO A 109 7.32 10.03 18.80
C PRO A 109 6.68 10.69 20.03
N ILE A 110 6.64 12.03 20.03
CA ILE A 110 6.11 12.83 21.15
C ILE A 110 4.58 12.89 21.12
N SER A 111 3.97 12.75 19.93
CA SER A 111 2.51 12.78 19.74
C SER A 111 1.96 11.52 19.07
N HIS A 112 0.66 11.26 19.30
CA HIS A 112 -0.09 10.20 18.64
C HIS A 112 -0.25 10.48 17.13
N SER A 113 -0.44 11.74 16.74
CA SER A 113 -0.45 12.20 15.35
C SER A 113 0.84 11.86 14.63
N GLU A 114 1.98 12.20 15.21
CA GLU A 114 3.30 11.95 14.61
C GLU A 114 3.58 10.45 14.51
N ARG A 115 3.18 9.68 15.52
CA ARG A 115 3.24 8.21 15.50
C ARG A 115 2.44 7.63 14.34
N LYS A 116 1.16 8.02 14.19
CA LYS A 116 0.30 7.54 13.09
C LYS A 116 0.80 8.00 11.72
N LYS A 117 1.32 9.23 11.63
CA LYS A 117 1.95 9.76 10.42
C LYS A 117 3.16 8.92 9.99
N SER A 118 4.06 8.63 10.94
CA SER A 118 5.24 7.79 10.69
C SER A 118 4.86 6.37 10.28
N ALA A 119 3.85 5.77 10.93
CA ALA A 119 3.30 4.47 10.53
C ALA A 119 2.70 4.52 9.11
N CYS A 120 1.93 5.56 8.78
CA CYS A 120 1.34 5.76 7.46
C CYS A 120 2.42 5.82 6.36
N CYS A 121 3.50 6.58 6.57
CA CYS A 121 4.63 6.64 5.63
C CYS A 121 5.26 5.26 5.42
N LYS A 122 5.53 4.51 6.50
CA LYS A 122 6.12 3.16 6.40
C LYS A 122 5.22 2.18 5.66
N VAL A 123 3.93 2.17 5.98
CA VAL A 123 2.94 1.32 5.29
C VAL A 123 2.87 1.69 3.81
N LEU A 124 2.89 2.99 3.47
CA LEU A 124 2.91 3.45 2.08
C LEU A 124 4.14 2.93 1.33
N TYR A 125 5.35 3.15 1.85
CA TYR A 125 6.57 2.65 1.21
C TYR A 125 6.57 1.13 1.07
N PHE A 126 6.16 0.42 2.12
CA PHE A 126 6.04 -1.03 2.10
C PHE A 126 5.06 -1.50 1.02
N THR A 127 3.90 -0.85 0.91
CA THR A 127 2.83 -1.27 0.00
C THR A 127 3.22 -0.99 -1.44
N ILE A 128 3.82 0.17 -1.73
CA ILE A 128 4.36 0.49 -3.06
C ILE A 128 5.46 -0.52 -3.44
N TRP A 129 6.38 -0.83 -2.52
CA TRP A 129 7.43 -1.81 -2.82
C TRP A 129 6.86 -3.21 -3.05
N ASN A 130 6.13 -3.77 -2.08
CA ASN A 130 5.69 -5.16 -2.13
C ASN A 130 4.51 -5.39 -3.10
N VAL A 131 3.51 -4.51 -3.11
CA VAL A 131 2.31 -4.72 -3.94
C VAL A 131 2.55 -4.30 -5.38
N PHE A 132 3.34 -3.26 -5.64
CA PHE A 132 3.64 -2.83 -7.01
C PHE A 132 4.96 -3.42 -7.52
N PHE A 133 6.12 -2.97 -7.01
CA PHE A 133 7.41 -3.35 -7.61
C PHE A 133 7.69 -4.84 -7.54
N VAL A 134 7.51 -5.47 -6.38
CA VAL A 134 7.85 -6.89 -6.20
C VAL A 134 6.92 -7.78 -7.00
N ASN A 135 5.62 -7.50 -7.05
CA ASN A 135 4.71 -8.26 -7.92
C ASN A 135 5.14 -8.14 -9.38
N VAL A 136 5.32 -6.90 -9.89
CA VAL A 136 5.73 -6.65 -11.29
C VAL A 136 7.04 -7.36 -11.63
N LEU A 137 8.07 -7.20 -10.79
CA LEU A 137 9.39 -7.80 -11.01
C LEU A 137 9.36 -9.32 -10.87
N SER A 138 8.63 -9.87 -9.89
CA SER A 138 8.53 -11.32 -9.68
C SER A 138 7.82 -12.00 -10.85
N GLY A 139 6.72 -11.43 -11.35
CA GLY A 139 6.03 -12.00 -12.50
C GLY A 139 6.81 -11.83 -13.80
N SER A 140 7.65 -10.79 -13.93
CA SER A 140 8.61 -10.70 -15.04
C SER A 140 9.70 -11.77 -14.93
N ALA A 141 10.32 -11.92 -13.76
CA ALA A 141 11.43 -12.85 -13.52
C ALA A 141 11.06 -14.31 -13.81
N ILE A 142 9.83 -14.72 -13.46
CA ILE A 142 9.35 -16.08 -13.73
C ILE A 142 9.12 -16.30 -15.24
N ASN A 143 8.70 -15.27 -15.97
CA ASN A 143 8.46 -15.35 -17.42
C ASN A 143 9.73 -15.14 -18.26
N GLN A 144 10.73 -14.42 -17.74
CA GLN A 144 11.95 -14.03 -18.44
C GLN A 144 13.18 -14.30 -17.55
N LEU A 145 13.50 -15.58 -17.33
CA LEU A 145 14.59 -16.06 -16.48
C LEU A 145 16.00 -15.55 -16.86
N ASN A 146 16.18 -14.95 -18.05
CA ASN A 146 17.51 -14.58 -18.58
C ASN A 146 17.76 -13.07 -18.70
N ALA A 147 16.79 -12.18 -18.40
CA ALA A 147 16.88 -10.75 -18.74
C ALA A 147 17.34 -9.81 -17.60
N LEU A 148 17.38 -10.27 -16.34
CA LEU A 148 17.63 -9.43 -15.16
C LEU A 148 19.11 -8.99 -14.93
N SER A 149 19.96 -9.08 -15.95
CA SER A 149 21.41 -8.92 -15.76
C SER A 149 21.92 -7.47 -15.84
N ARG A 150 21.08 -6.49 -16.24
CA ARG A 150 21.52 -5.09 -16.42
C ARG A 150 20.54 -4.06 -15.81
N PRO A 151 21.00 -3.19 -14.88
CA PRO A 151 20.15 -2.18 -14.25
C PRO A 151 19.69 -1.07 -15.21
N LYS A 152 20.32 -0.90 -16.38
CA LYS A 152 19.87 0.04 -17.42
C LYS A 152 18.52 -0.35 -18.04
N ASP A 153 18.14 -1.62 -17.96
CA ASP A 153 16.94 -2.13 -18.62
C ASP A 153 15.72 -2.19 -17.67
N ILE A 154 15.84 -1.71 -16.43
CA ILE A 154 14.74 -1.72 -15.43
C ILE A 154 13.46 -1.04 -15.96
N PRO A 155 13.51 0.18 -16.54
CA PRO A 155 12.30 0.81 -17.07
C PRO A 155 11.69 0.02 -18.23
N MET A 156 12.53 -0.64 -19.02
CA MET A 156 12.14 -1.44 -20.18
C MET A 156 11.46 -2.75 -19.74
N GLU A 157 11.99 -3.39 -18.70
CA GLU A 157 11.40 -4.59 -18.09
C GLU A 157 10.07 -4.28 -17.41
N LEU A 158 9.99 -3.18 -16.66
CA LEU A 158 8.73 -2.72 -16.06
C LEU A 158 7.66 -2.47 -17.13
N ALA A 159 8.03 -1.82 -18.24
CA ALA A 159 7.14 -1.55 -19.36
C ALA A 159 6.58 -2.83 -20.01
N ARG A 160 7.35 -3.92 -20.05
CA ARG A 160 6.88 -5.24 -20.55
C ARG A 160 6.04 -5.98 -19.52
N ALA A 161 6.39 -5.89 -18.24
CA ALA A 161 5.80 -6.70 -17.19
C ALA A 161 4.45 -6.16 -16.68
N ILE A 162 4.26 -4.84 -16.64
CA ILE A 162 3.03 -4.22 -16.12
C ILE A 162 1.78 -4.64 -16.91
N PRO A 163 1.76 -4.63 -18.26
CA PRO A 163 0.58 -5.07 -19.02
C PRO A 163 0.20 -6.54 -18.74
N LEU A 164 1.20 -7.42 -18.57
CA LEU A 164 0.97 -8.84 -18.27
C LEU A 164 0.32 -9.03 -16.89
N GLN A 165 0.55 -8.11 -15.95
CA GLN A 165 -0.03 -8.13 -14.61
C GLN A 165 -1.28 -7.26 -14.45
N ALA A 166 -1.75 -6.60 -15.51
CA ALA A 166 -2.92 -5.74 -15.44
C ALA A 166 -4.18 -6.49 -14.96
N THR A 167 -4.33 -7.76 -15.31
CA THR A 167 -5.42 -8.62 -14.85
C THR A 167 -5.35 -8.86 -13.34
N PHE A 168 -4.16 -9.14 -12.80
CA PHE A 168 -3.92 -9.27 -11.36
C PHE A 168 -4.21 -7.97 -10.60
N PHE A 169 -3.75 -6.82 -11.11
CA PHE A 169 -4.05 -5.54 -10.47
C PHE A 169 -5.55 -5.21 -10.52
N THR A 170 -6.23 -5.57 -11.60
CA THR A 170 -7.68 -5.38 -11.72
C THR A 170 -8.42 -6.24 -10.69
N THR A 171 -8.10 -7.53 -10.56
CA THR A 171 -8.71 -8.40 -9.55
C THR A 171 -8.35 -7.97 -8.13
N TYR A 172 -7.14 -7.45 -7.91
CA TYR A 172 -6.73 -6.87 -6.63
C TYR A 172 -7.56 -5.63 -6.28
N VAL A 173 -7.78 -4.69 -7.20
CA VAL A 173 -8.61 -3.49 -6.97
C VAL A 173 -10.06 -3.87 -6.67
N LEU A 174 -10.64 -4.80 -7.44
CA LEU A 174 -11.99 -5.30 -7.22
C LEU A 174 -12.12 -6.01 -5.86
N THR A 175 -11.21 -6.93 -5.56
CA THR A 175 -11.29 -7.75 -4.34
C THR A 175 -10.96 -6.92 -3.12
N SER A 176 -9.78 -6.29 -3.09
CA SER A 176 -9.33 -5.56 -1.90
C SER A 176 -10.10 -4.26 -1.71
N GLY A 177 -10.35 -3.50 -2.78
CA GLY A 177 -11.02 -2.20 -2.71
C GLY A 177 -12.50 -2.32 -2.39
N TRP A 178 -13.25 -3.19 -3.09
CA TRP A 178 -14.69 -3.29 -2.83
C TRP A 178 -14.98 -4.04 -1.53
N ALA A 179 -14.22 -5.10 -1.22
CA ALA A 179 -14.38 -5.78 0.06
C ALA A 179 -13.98 -4.87 1.22
N SER A 180 -12.94 -4.03 1.08
CA SER A 180 -12.59 -3.07 2.14
C SER A 180 -13.68 -2.03 2.34
N LEU A 181 -14.22 -1.45 1.26
CA LEU A 181 -15.31 -0.47 1.38
C LEU A 181 -16.56 -1.09 2.01
N SER A 182 -16.92 -2.31 1.63
CA SER A 182 -18.04 -3.04 2.22
C SER A 182 -17.81 -3.32 3.71
N SER A 183 -16.62 -3.82 4.07
CA SER A 183 -16.20 -4.04 5.45
C SER A 183 -16.22 -2.76 6.29
N GLU A 184 -15.85 -1.63 5.69
CA GLU A 184 -15.83 -0.32 6.32
C GLU A 184 -17.25 0.19 6.59
N VAL A 185 -18.18 0.02 5.64
CA VAL A 185 -19.60 0.34 5.84
C VAL A 185 -20.21 -0.49 6.97
N MET A 186 -19.95 -1.79 6.97
CA MET A 186 -20.44 -2.69 8.01
C MET A 186 -19.77 -2.47 9.37
N GLN A 187 -18.63 -1.78 9.41
CA GLN A 187 -17.79 -1.62 10.59
C GLN A 187 -17.51 -2.93 11.30
N LEU A 188 -17.06 -3.96 10.56
CA LEU A 188 -16.89 -5.32 11.08
C LEU A 188 -16.13 -5.36 12.42
N PHE A 189 -15.03 -4.60 12.53
CA PHE A 189 -14.25 -4.56 13.77
C PHE A 189 -15.03 -3.96 14.94
N GLY A 190 -15.73 -2.85 14.73
CA GLY A 190 -16.54 -2.19 15.76
C GLY A 190 -17.70 -3.08 16.21
N LEU A 191 -18.37 -3.75 15.27
CA LEU A 191 -19.52 -4.60 15.54
C LEU A 191 -19.14 -5.89 16.29
N ILE A 192 -18.06 -6.56 15.86
CA ILE A 192 -17.53 -7.74 16.55
C ILE A 192 -17.06 -7.37 17.96
N TRP A 193 -16.34 -6.25 18.11
CA TRP A 193 -15.87 -5.82 19.42
C TRP A 193 -17.02 -5.46 20.37
N ASN A 194 -18.05 -4.80 19.87
CA ASN A 194 -19.26 -4.51 20.65
C ASN A 194 -19.99 -5.80 21.05
N PHE A 195 -20.12 -6.75 20.12
CA PHE A 195 -20.72 -8.07 20.40
C PHE A 195 -19.94 -8.82 21.49
N VAL A 196 -18.61 -8.87 21.38
CA VAL A 196 -17.72 -9.46 22.39
C VAL A 196 -17.88 -8.77 23.74
N ARG A 197 -17.90 -7.42 23.79
CA ARG A 197 -18.09 -6.70 25.05
C ARG A 197 -19.43 -6.99 25.70
N LYS A 198 -20.50 -6.99 24.92
CA LYS A 198 -21.87 -7.17 25.40
C LYS A 198 -22.12 -8.60 25.87
N TYR A 199 -21.74 -9.59 25.06
CA TYR A 199 -22.08 -10.99 25.32
C TYR A 199 -21.02 -11.73 26.13
N ILE A 200 -19.73 -11.47 25.91
CA ILE A 200 -18.63 -12.17 26.60
C ILE A 200 -18.22 -11.43 27.87
N LEU A 201 -17.92 -10.13 27.77
CA LEU A 201 -17.40 -9.35 28.90
C LEU A 201 -18.49 -8.83 29.84
N ARG A 202 -19.78 -8.90 29.44
CA ARG A 202 -20.95 -8.39 30.19
C ARG A 202 -20.74 -7.00 30.79
N MET A 203 -19.95 -6.15 30.13
CA MET A 203 -19.73 -4.78 30.57
C MET A 203 -20.98 -3.95 30.24
N LYS A 204 -21.47 -3.20 31.23
CA LYS A 204 -22.54 -2.20 31.03
C LYS A 204 -22.03 -1.13 30.05
N GLU A 205 -22.90 -0.63 29.18
CA GLU A 205 -22.62 0.24 28.01
C GLU A 205 -21.96 1.62 28.32
N ASP A 206 -21.32 1.81 29.49
CA ASP A 206 -20.61 3.04 29.86
C ASP A 206 -19.14 2.99 29.43
N SER A 207 -18.87 2.94 28.13
CA SER A 207 -17.51 3.24 27.68
C SER A 207 -17.51 4.08 26.42
N ASP A 208 -16.96 5.30 26.55
CA ASP A 208 -16.56 6.25 25.53
C ASP A 208 -15.56 5.64 24.54
N PHE A 209 -15.93 4.55 23.86
CA PHE A 209 -15.13 3.98 22.80
C PHE A 209 -15.29 4.84 21.55
N ILE A 210 -14.56 5.95 21.55
CA ILE A 210 -14.51 6.87 20.43
C ILE A 210 -13.74 6.19 19.30
N LEU A 211 -14.44 5.69 18.28
CA LEU A 211 -13.81 5.14 17.09
C LEU A 211 -13.20 6.29 16.27
N SER A 212 -11.88 6.25 16.11
CA SER A 212 -11.12 7.23 15.32
C SER A 212 -10.73 6.61 13.99
N PHE A 213 -10.81 7.39 12.92
CA PHE A 213 -10.47 6.93 11.58
C PHE A 213 -9.02 6.40 11.49
N PRO A 214 -8.81 5.18 10.93
CA PRO A 214 -7.48 4.58 10.83
C PRO A 214 -6.69 5.17 9.65
N TYR A 215 -6.21 6.41 9.78
CA TYR A 215 -5.41 7.09 8.76
C TYR A 215 -4.21 6.29 8.26
N HIS A 216 -3.55 5.52 9.14
CA HIS A 216 -2.37 4.72 8.82
C HIS A 216 -2.64 3.51 7.91
N THR A 217 -3.89 3.08 7.72
CA THR A 217 -4.26 1.97 6.83
C THR A 217 -4.95 2.44 5.56
N GLU A 218 -5.90 3.36 5.69
CA GLU A 218 -6.74 3.75 4.55
C GLU A 218 -6.04 4.73 3.61
N LEU A 219 -5.27 5.70 4.14
CA LEU A 219 -4.52 6.63 3.27
C LEU A 219 -3.52 5.91 2.35
N PRO A 220 -2.64 5.00 2.85
CA PRO A 220 -1.73 4.27 1.98
C PRO A 220 -2.43 3.43 0.90
N LYS A 221 -3.59 2.84 1.19
CA LYS A 221 -4.37 2.08 0.21
C LYS A 221 -4.90 2.96 -0.90
N VAL A 222 -5.52 4.10 -0.55
CA VAL A 222 -6.06 5.06 -1.53
C VAL A 222 -4.92 5.60 -2.41
N LEU A 223 -3.78 5.93 -1.81
CA LEU A 223 -2.59 6.41 -2.55
C LEU A 223 -1.99 5.32 -3.44
N LEU A 224 -2.01 4.05 -3.03
CA LEU A 224 -1.60 2.92 -3.88
C LEU A 224 -2.54 2.76 -5.09
N PHE A 225 -3.86 2.86 -4.89
CA PHE A 225 -4.81 2.80 -6.00
C PHE A 225 -4.64 3.99 -6.96
N GLY A 226 -4.30 5.16 -6.44
CA GLY A 226 -3.88 6.30 -7.24
C GLY A 226 -2.64 5.96 -8.08
N LEU A 227 -1.60 5.40 -7.46
CA LEU A 227 -0.38 4.97 -8.15
C LEU A 227 -0.70 3.97 -9.26
N LEU A 228 -1.47 2.91 -8.98
CA LEU A 228 -1.87 1.92 -9.97
C LEU A 228 -2.65 2.55 -11.12
N GLY A 229 -3.55 3.50 -10.82
CA GLY A 229 -4.29 4.26 -11.82
C GLY A 229 -3.37 5.05 -12.75
N PHE A 230 -2.41 5.80 -12.19
CA PHE A 230 -1.46 6.56 -12.99
C PHE A 230 -0.54 5.67 -13.82
N THR A 231 0.00 4.59 -13.25
CA THR A 231 0.96 3.71 -13.97
C THR A 231 0.27 2.89 -15.06
N CYS A 232 -0.94 2.40 -14.79
CA CYS A 232 -1.67 1.55 -15.73
C CYS A 232 -2.49 2.34 -16.74
N SER A 233 -2.73 3.64 -16.54
CA SER A 233 -3.47 4.50 -17.48
C SER A 233 -2.93 4.42 -18.92
N VAL A 234 -1.60 4.43 -19.06
CA VAL A 234 -0.93 4.42 -20.37
C VAL A 234 -0.86 3.03 -20.99
N LEU A 235 -0.76 2.00 -20.15
CA LEU A 235 -0.48 0.61 -20.58
C LEU A 235 -1.72 -0.25 -20.73
N ALA A 236 -2.67 -0.12 -19.81
CA ALA A 236 -3.87 -0.94 -19.70
C ALA A 236 -5.05 -0.07 -19.22
N PRO A 237 -5.66 0.73 -20.12
CA PRO A 237 -6.70 1.69 -19.74
C PRO A 237 -7.97 1.03 -19.18
N LEU A 238 -8.14 -0.28 -19.36
CA LEU A 238 -9.28 -1.04 -18.87
C LEU A 238 -9.42 -1.01 -17.33
N ILE A 239 -8.34 -0.75 -16.57
CA ILE A 239 -8.40 -0.66 -15.10
C ILE A 239 -9.00 0.66 -14.61
N LEU A 240 -8.92 1.73 -15.41
CA LEU A 240 -9.38 3.07 -15.05
C LEU A 240 -10.87 3.13 -14.66
N PRO A 241 -11.84 2.57 -15.42
CA PRO A 241 -13.25 2.62 -15.03
C PRO A 241 -13.50 1.93 -13.69
N PHE A 242 -12.81 0.81 -13.39
CA PHE A 242 -12.94 0.13 -12.10
C PHE A 242 -12.39 0.95 -10.94
N LEU A 243 -11.27 1.65 -11.14
CA LEU A 243 -10.70 2.57 -10.17
C LEU A 243 -11.59 3.80 -9.96
N LEU A 244 -12.13 4.38 -11.03
CA LEU A 244 -13.05 5.52 -10.95
C LEU A 244 -14.29 5.17 -10.13
N LEU A 245 -14.87 3.99 -10.39
CA LEU A 245 -15.99 3.48 -9.61
C LEU A 245 -15.61 3.29 -8.14
N TYR A 246 -14.41 2.74 -7.87
CA TYR A 246 -13.90 2.61 -6.50
C TYR A 246 -13.78 3.98 -5.81
N PHE A 247 -13.19 4.99 -6.44
CA PHE A 247 -13.07 6.33 -5.84
C PHE A 247 -14.43 6.99 -5.59
N PHE A 248 -15.39 6.79 -6.50
CA PHE A 248 -16.76 7.27 -6.33
C PHE A 248 -17.46 6.61 -5.14
N LEU A 249 -17.38 5.28 -5.02
CA LEU A 249 -17.94 4.54 -3.89
C LEU A 249 -17.22 4.91 -2.59
N ALA A 250 -15.90 5.01 -2.61
CA ALA A 250 -15.08 5.42 -1.46
C ALA A 250 -15.49 6.81 -0.96
N TYR A 251 -15.73 7.77 -1.87
CA TYR A 251 -16.22 9.10 -1.50
C TYR A 251 -17.55 9.03 -0.74
N ILE A 252 -18.53 8.29 -1.26
CA ILE A 252 -19.85 8.14 -0.61
C ILE A 252 -19.72 7.46 0.76
N VAL A 253 -18.97 6.36 0.82
CA VAL A 253 -18.79 5.56 2.04
C VAL A 253 -18.06 6.35 3.11
N TYR A 254 -16.88 6.91 2.81
CA TYR A 254 -16.11 7.65 3.81
C TYR A 254 -16.84 8.93 4.24
N ARG A 255 -17.53 9.63 3.34
CA ARG A 255 -18.35 10.80 3.71
C ARG A 255 -19.43 10.41 4.72
N ASN A 256 -20.15 9.31 4.48
CA ASN A 256 -21.16 8.80 5.41
C ASN A 256 -20.54 8.45 6.77
N GLN A 257 -19.38 7.77 6.76
CA GLN A 257 -18.70 7.35 7.98
C GLN A 257 -18.14 8.52 8.80
N PHE A 258 -17.61 9.56 8.14
CA PHE A 258 -17.14 10.77 8.82
C PHE A 258 -18.27 11.57 9.48
N ILE A 259 -19.47 11.55 8.91
CA ILE A 259 -20.63 12.26 9.48
C ILE A 259 -21.24 11.47 10.64
N ASN A 260 -21.39 10.14 10.48
CA ASN A 260 -22.24 9.35 11.36
C ASN A 260 -21.50 8.54 12.42
N VAL A 261 -20.21 8.24 12.26
CA VAL A 261 -19.52 7.32 13.18
C VAL A 261 -18.18 7.82 13.69
N TYR A 262 -17.34 8.38 12.81
CA TYR A 262 -15.99 8.76 13.23
C TYR A 262 -16.00 10.04 14.06
N CYS A 263 -15.39 9.96 15.24
CA CYS A 263 -15.17 11.09 16.11
C CYS A 263 -13.66 11.39 16.18
N THR A 264 -13.28 12.63 15.90
CA THR A 264 -11.89 13.09 15.92
C THR A 264 -11.44 13.25 17.38
N ARG A 265 -10.41 12.48 17.77
CA ARG A 265 -9.86 12.54 19.13
C ARG A 265 -8.91 13.72 19.36
N TYR A 266 -8.23 14.13 18.28
CA TYR A 266 -7.26 15.21 18.22
C TYR A 266 -7.21 15.72 16.78
N ASP A 267 -6.89 16.99 16.60
CA ASP A 267 -6.69 17.57 15.27
C ASP A 267 -5.24 17.37 14.80
N THR A 268 -5.07 17.00 13.53
CA THR A 268 -3.76 16.81 12.91
C THR A 268 -3.34 18.01 12.06
N GLY A 269 -4.20 19.02 11.87
CA GLY A 269 -3.86 20.26 11.15
C GLY A 269 -3.40 20.04 9.70
N GLY A 270 -3.87 18.98 9.05
CA GLY A 270 -3.51 18.68 7.65
C GLY A 270 -2.12 18.07 7.44
N LEU A 271 -1.45 17.55 8.48
CA LEU A 271 -0.11 16.94 8.39
C LEU A 271 0.03 15.78 7.40
N TYR A 272 -1.09 15.18 6.95
CA TYR A 272 -1.14 14.13 5.95
C TYR A 272 -1.12 14.65 4.50
N TRP A 273 -1.47 15.92 4.26
CA TRP A 273 -1.49 16.51 2.92
C TRP A 273 -0.14 16.43 2.19
N PRO A 274 1.00 16.77 2.83
CA PRO A 274 2.31 16.62 2.18
C PRO A 274 2.64 15.17 1.80
N ILE A 275 2.14 14.19 2.55
CA ILE A 275 2.36 12.77 2.24
C ILE A 275 1.57 12.39 0.98
N ALA A 276 0.31 12.80 0.90
CA ALA A 276 -0.53 12.55 -0.26
C ALA A 276 0.02 13.25 -1.52
N TYR A 277 0.48 14.50 -1.37
CA TYR A 277 1.12 15.27 -2.44
C TYR A 277 2.39 14.56 -2.95
N ASN A 278 3.34 14.25 -2.07
CA ASN A 278 4.59 13.58 -2.44
C ASN A 278 4.35 12.21 -3.07
N ALA A 279 3.38 11.43 -2.57
CA ALA A 279 3.03 10.13 -3.14
C ALA A 279 2.41 10.26 -4.54
N THR A 280 1.62 11.30 -4.78
CA THR A 280 1.02 11.58 -6.10
C THR A 280 2.08 12.02 -7.10
N ILE A 281 2.99 12.94 -6.70
CA ILE A 281 4.14 13.32 -7.52
C ILE A 281 5.01 12.12 -7.84
N PHE A 282 5.32 11.27 -6.84
CA PHE A 282 6.07 10.04 -7.06
C PHE A 282 5.38 9.13 -8.07
N SER A 283 4.06 8.97 -7.99
CA SER A 283 3.27 8.17 -8.93
C SER A 283 3.36 8.73 -10.35
N LEU A 284 3.30 10.05 -10.53
CA LEU A 284 3.46 10.71 -11.83
C LEU A 284 4.86 10.51 -12.42
N VAL A 285 5.90 10.73 -11.61
CA VAL A 285 7.30 10.51 -12.02
C VAL A 285 7.51 9.05 -12.41
N LEU A 286 6.96 8.11 -11.62
CA LEU A 286 7.04 6.69 -11.91
C LEU A 286 6.35 6.35 -13.25
N THR A 287 5.15 6.87 -13.50
CA THR A 287 4.47 6.72 -14.80
C THR A 287 5.32 7.25 -15.95
N GLN A 288 5.96 8.41 -15.79
CA GLN A 288 6.81 8.99 -16.83
C GLN A 288 8.06 8.14 -17.11
N ILE A 289 8.68 7.57 -16.07
CA ILE A 289 9.80 6.62 -16.20
C ILE A 289 9.34 5.36 -16.95
N ILE A 290 8.16 4.83 -16.63
CA ILE A 290 7.60 3.67 -17.32
C ILE A 290 7.30 4.01 -18.78
N CYS A 291 6.70 5.17 -19.07
CA CYS A 291 6.47 5.66 -20.43
C CYS A 291 7.76 5.75 -21.25
N LEU A 292 8.84 6.25 -20.64
CA LEU A 292 10.16 6.27 -21.26
C LEU A 292 10.61 4.85 -21.62
N GLY A 293 10.42 3.87 -20.72
CA GLY A 293 10.64 2.45 -20.99
C GLY A 293 9.81 1.91 -22.15
N VAL A 294 8.52 2.27 -22.23
CA VAL A 294 7.61 1.86 -23.31
C VAL A 294 8.02 2.45 -24.67
N PHE A 295 8.40 3.72 -24.72
CA PHE A 295 8.85 4.34 -25.98
C PHE A 295 10.22 3.83 -26.41
N GLY A 296 11.08 3.48 -25.46
CA GLY A 296 12.33 2.77 -25.72
C GLY A 296 12.09 1.41 -26.38
N LEU A 297 11.10 0.64 -25.90
CA LEU A 297 10.69 -0.65 -26.51
C LEU A 297 10.16 -0.51 -27.93
N LYS A 298 9.45 0.58 -28.22
CA LYS A 298 8.83 0.83 -29.52
C LYS A 298 9.77 1.53 -30.51
N GLU A 299 11.05 1.68 -30.18
CA GLU A 299 12.07 2.35 -30.99
C GLU A 299 11.62 3.75 -31.47
N SER A 300 10.91 4.50 -30.63
CA SER A 300 10.45 5.86 -30.94
C SER A 300 11.29 6.90 -30.19
N PRO A 301 12.46 7.31 -30.74
CA PRO A 301 13.40 8.19 -30.04
C PRO A 301 12.83 9.60 -29.82
N VAL A 302 11.95 10.07 -30.72
CA VAL A 302 11.31 11.39 -30.61
C VAL A 302 10.39 11.44 -29.41
N ALA A 303 9.52 10.43 -29.22
CA ALA A 303 8.61 10.36 -28.08
C ALA A 303 9.37 10.20 -26.75
N ALA A 304 10.41 9.37 -26.73
CA ALA A 304 11.27 9.22 -25.55
C ALA A 304 11.96 10.55 -25.19
N GLY A 305 12.44 11.30 -26.19
CA GLY A 305 13.04 12.63 -26.00
C GLY A 305 12.11 13.61 -25.29
N PHE A 306 10.82 13.64 -25.65
CA PHE A 306 9.83 14.53 -25.01
C PHE A 306 9.44 14.11 -23.59
N THR A 307 9.63 12.85 -23.19
CA THR A 307 9.34 12.40 -21.81
C THR A 307 10.35 12.89 -20.79
N VAL A 308 11.61 13.14 -21.18
CA VAL A 308 12.67 13.56 -20.26
C VAL A 308 12.43 14.98 -19.71
N PRO A 309 12.10 16.01 -20.52
CA PRO A 309 11.70 17.32 -20.01
C PRO A 309 10.51 17.24 -19.05
N LEU A 310 9.55 16.34 -19.32
CA LEU A 310 8.36 16.20 -18.49
C LEU A 310 8.70 15.73 -17.06
N ILE A 311 9.69 14.83 -16.91
CA ILE A 311 10.20 14.39 -15.60
C ILE A 311 10.89 15.54 -14.87
N ILE A 312 11.65 16.37 -15.59
CA ILE A 312 12.34 17.52 -14.99
C ILE A 312 11.30 18.54 -14.50
N ILE A 313 10.28 18.84 -15.32
CA ILE A 313 9.21 19.79 -14.95
C ILE A 313 8.43 19.32 -13.72
N THR A 314 8.10 18.02 -13.62
CA THR A 314 7.39 17.50 -12.44
C THR A 314 8.24 17.56 -11.17
N LEU A 315 9.53 17.29 -11.26
CA LEU A 315 10.45 17.44 -10.12
C LEU A 315 10.64 18.91 -9.71
N LEU A 316 10.74 19.82 -10.68
CA LEU A 316 10.79 21.26 -10.41
C LEU A 316 9.50 21.74 -9.75
N PHE A 317 8.35 21.26 -10.20
CA PHE A 317 7.05 21.56 -9.59
C PHE A 317 6.94 21.05 -8.14
N ASN A 318 7.56 19.91 -7.82
CA ASN A 318 7.58 19.38 -6.46
C ASN A 318 8.48 20.19 -5.51
N GLN A 319 9.48 20.88 -6.06
CA GLN A 319 10.38 21.73 -5.30
C GLN A 319 9.84 23.16 -5.11
N TYR A 320 9.02 23.63 -6.07
CA TYR A 320 8.33 24.93 -6.02
C TYR A 320 7.21 24.93 -4.98
#